data_AF-T0Z8H3-F1
#
_entry.id   AF-T0Z8H3-F1
#
_cell.length_a   1.000
_cell.length_b   1.000
_cell.length_c   1.000
_cell.angle_alpha   90.00
_cell.angle_beta   90.00
_cell.angle_gamma   90.00
#
_symmetry.space_group_name_H-M   'P 1'
#
loop_
_entity.id
_entity.type
_entity.pdbx_description
1 polymer ?
#
loop_
_entity_poly.entity_id
_entity_poly.type
_entity_poly.pdbx_seq_one_letter_code
_entity_poly.pdbx_strand_id
1 'polypeptide(L)'
;ARSFPWYNDYFGIPYPLPKLDLIAIPDFAAGAMENWGAMTFRETALLAPPSGASARNLQRVAIVVAHEMAHQWFGDLVTMDWWDDLWLNEGFASWMEVKAVDALFPEWGMWELFQSEDRNEALEMDALASTHPIEVAVGDPGEINEIFDAISYTKGGSLLRMLESALGPETFRRSLSGYFRKYAYANAQTADLWRCLADPSFEKAGGVGKALSVWTKTPGYPWLRVSSEEGGIRLVQQPFLIRREDRLARESGPSVPVWPLMIGVSEEGREAVRHLLTERQSVSPGRPPVRLGQCQLRADGVFPGALRGALHAGSS
;
A
#
# COMPACT_ATOMS: atom_id res chain seq x y z
N ALA A 1 24.22 -1.32 0.02
CA ALA A 1 24.95 -2.60 0.16
C ALA A 1 24.13 -3.69 0.85
N ARG A 2 23.55 -3.46 2.05
CA ARG A 2 22.77 -4.50 2.78
C ARG A 2 21.40 -4.83 2.17
N SER A 3 20.74 -3.88 1.50
CA SER A 3 19.44 -4.07 0.83
C SER A 3 19.49 -5.06 -0.34
N PHE A 4 20.58 -5.04 -1.10
CA PHE A 4 20.74 -5.91 -2.28
C PHE A 4 20.63 -7.42 -1.98
N PRO A 5 21.41 -8.02 -1.05
CA PRO A 5 21.23 -9.43 -0.70
C PRO A 5 19.86 -9.70 -0.06
N TRP A 6 19.30 -8.74 0.68
CA TRP A 6 17.97 -8.87 1.27
C TRP A 6 16.88 -9.02 0.18
N TYR A 7 16.94 -8.24 -0.90
CA TYR A 7 16.00 -8.36 -2.01
C TYR A 7 16.16 -9.67 -2.80
N ASN A 8 17.40 -10.10 -3.07
CA ASN A 8 17.66 -11.41 -3.68
C ASN A 8 16.97 -12.54 -2.90
N ASP A 9 17.14 -12.55 -1.58
CA ASP A 9 16.59 -13.57 -0.69
C ASP A 9 15.06 -13.45 -0.56
N TYR A 10 14.55 -12.23 -0.44
CA TYR A 10 13.13 -11.97 -0.28
C TYR A 10 12.35 -12.42 -1.52
N PHE A 11 12.72 -11.95 -2.72
CA PHE A 11 12.05 -12.33 -3.96
C PHE A 11 12.41 -13.74 -4.44
N GLY A 12 13.54 -14.29 -3.97
CA GLY A 12 14.04 -15.58 -4.43
C GLY A 12 14.44 -15.57 -5.91
N ILE A 13 14.87 -14.40 -6.39
CA ILE A 13 15.31 -14.14 -7.77
C ILE A 13 16.63 -13.37 -7.66
N PRO A 14 17.75 -13.94 -8.13
CA PRO A 14 19.02 -13.23 -8.09
C PRO A 14 18.99 -12.06 -9.08
N TYR A 15 19.55 -10.93 -8.67
CA TYR A 15 19.83 -9.83 -9.57
C TYR A 15 20.73 -10.30 -10.73
N PRO A 16 20.38 -9.98 -12.01
CA PRO A 16 20.98 -10.64 -13.15
C PRO A 16 22.30 -10.01 -13.65
N LEU A 17 22.60 -8.76 -13.31
CA LEU A 17 23.77 -8.06 -13.84
C LEU A 17 25.01 -8.30 -12.95
N PRO A 18 26.23 -8.27 -13.51
CA PRO A 18 27.46 -8.55 -12.75
C PRO A 18 27.84 -7.45 -11.76
N LYS A 19 27.24 -6.26 -11.90
CA LYS A 19 27.46 -5.11 -11.02
C LYS A 19 26.21 -4.23 -10.92
N LEU A 20 26.24 -3.35 -9.94
CA LEU A 20 25.26 -2.29 -9.74
C LEU A 20 26.00 -1.06 -9.19
N ASP A 21 26.06 0.01 -9.99
CA ASP A 21 26.68 1.27 -9.60
C ASP A 21 25.65 2.19 -8.95
N LEU A 22 26.06 2.92 -7.91
CA LEU A 22 25.27 3.98 -7.27
C LEU A 22 26.02 5.29 -7.46
N ILE A 23 25.43 6.22 -8.20
CA ILE A 23 26.11 7.42 -8.70
C ILE A 23 25.46 8.66 -8.11
N ALA A 24 26.21 9.44 -7.33
CA ALA A 24 25.77 10.76 -6.86
C ALA A 24 25.95 11.79 -7.99
N ILE A 25 24.87 12.46 -8.36
CA ILE A 25 24.83 13.53 -9.36
C ILE A 25 24.56 14.86 -8.63
N PRO A 26 25.42 15.88 -8.80
CA PRO A 26 25.24 17.18 -8.14
C PRO A 26 23.93 17.88 -8.53
N ASP A 27 23.63 17.92 -9.83
CA ASP A 27 22.43 18.55 -10.38
C ASP A 27 21.50 17.48 -10.94
N PHE A 28 20.49 17.08 -10.17
CA PHE A 28 19.56 16.03 -10.55
C PHE A 28 18.11 16.43 -10.25
N ALA A 29 17.22 16.31 -11.25
CA ALA A 29 15.86 16.82 -11.16
C ALA A 29 14.99 16.01 -10.19
N ALA A 30 15.07 14.68 -10.24
CA ALA A 30 14.38 13.77 -9.33
C ALA A 30 15.17 13.56 -8.02
N GLY A 31 14.65 12.74 -7.10
CA GLY A 31 15.41 12.29 -5.93
C GLY A 31 16.49 11.28 -6.30
N ALA A 32 16.11 10.30 -7.10
CA ALA A 32 16.96 9.28 -7.70
C ALA A 32 16.27 8.71 -8.97
N MET A 33 16.93 7.77 -9.65
CA MET A 33 16.42 7.05 -10.82
C MET A 33 17.13 5.70 -10.93
N GLU A 34 16.35 4.67 -11.21
CA GLU A 34 16.67 3.26 -11.01
C GLU A 34 17.51 2.60 -12.11
N ASN A 35 17.99 3.37 -13.09
CA ASN A 35 18.58 2.85 -14.34
C ASN A 35 19.37 1.54 -14.14
N TRP A 36 18.93 0.46 -14.80
CA TRP A 36 19.38 -0.90 -14.48
C TRP A 36 20.91 -1.06 -14.53
N GLY A 37 21.52 -1.31 -13.36
CA GLY A 37 22.97 -1.45 -13.22
C GLY A 37 23.75 -0.16 -12.97
N ALA A 38 23.11 1.01 -13.02
CA ALA A 38 23.71 2.32 -12.75
C ALA A 38 22.68 3.33 -12.21
N MET A 39 22.26 3.12 -10.97
CA MET A 39 21.28 3.99 -10.30
C MET A 39 21.90 5.37 -10.02
N THR A 40 21.14 6.44 -10.28
CA THR A 40 21.59 7.82 -10.12
C THR A 40 20.81 8.51 -9.02
N PHE A 41 21.48 9.31 -8.20
CA PHE A 41 20.90 9.93 -7.00
C PHE A 41 21.29 11.39 -6.92
N ARG A 42 20.44 12.24 -6.35
CA ARG A 42 20.92 13.50 -5.75
C ARG A 42 21.96 13.18 -4.66
N GLU A 43 22.93 14.07 -4.48
CA GLU A 43 23.93 13.91 -3.41
C GLU A 43 23.29 13.71 -2.03
N THR A 44 22.21 14.45 -1.73
CA THR A 44 21.48 14.36 -0.46
C THR A 44 20.70 13.06 -0.27
N ALA A 45 20.51 12.27 -1.33
CA ALA A 45 19.80 11.00 -1.32
C ALA A 45 20.74 9.78 -1.27
N LEU A 46 22.05 9.98 -1.44
CA LEU A 46 23.05 8.89 -1.42
C LEU A 46 24.17 9.11 -0.40
N LEU A 47 24.63 10.35 -0.23
CA LEU A 47 25.77 10.68 0.61
C LEU A 47 25.31 11.03 2.02
N ALA A 48 25.87 10.36 3.03
CA ALA A 48 25.73 10.72 4.42
C ALA A 48 27.12 11.02 5.01
N PRO A 49 27.34 12.20 5.63
CA PRO A 49 28.63 12.51 6.22
C PRO A 49 28.93 11.55 7.39
N PRO A 50 30.17 11.05 7.54
CA PRO A 50 30.53 10.11 8.61
C PRO A 50 30.27 10.64 10.02
N SER A 51 30.25 11.95 10.19
CA SER A 51 29.93 12.65 11.44
C SER A 51 28.95 13.78 11.17
N GLY A 52 27.98 13.96 12.08
CA GLY A 52 27.03 15.08 12.02
C GLY A 52 25.80 14.86 11.14
N ALA A 53 25.65 13.69 10.50
CA ALA A 53 24.39 13.31 9.86
C ALA A 53 23.28 13.17 10.92
N SER A 54 22.13 13.78 10.68
CA SER A 54 20.96 13.55 11.53
C SER A 54 20.37 12.15 11.28
N ALA A 55 19.63 11.61 12.25
CA ALA A 55 18.90 10.35 12.08
C ALA A 55 17.98 10.40 10.84
N ARG A 56 17.28 11.53 10.64
CA ARG A 56 16.42 11.76 9.47
C ARG A 56 17.20 11.70 8.16
N ASN A 57 18.43 12.22 8.10
CA ASN A 57 19.25 12.11 6.90
C ASN A 57 19.65 10.66 6.61
N LEU A 58 20.06 9.90 7.63
CA LEU A 58 20.42 8.49 7.47
C LEU A 58 19.21 7.65 7.01
N GLN A 59 18.05 7.87 7.61
CA GLN A 59 16.79 7.22 7.22
C GLN A 59 16.42 7.57 5.77
N ARG A 60 16.52 8.83 5.38
CA ARG A 60 16.24 9.28 4.01
C ARG A 60 17.16 8.59 2.98
N VAL A 61 18.47 8.57 3.22
CA VAL A 61 19.42 7.88 2.34
C VAL A 61 19.10 6.38 2.26
N ALA A 62 18.83 5.74 3.40
CA ALA A 62 18.51 4.32 3.43
C ALA A 62 17.23 3.98 2.65
N ILE A 63 16.18 4.79 2.81
CA ILE A 63 14.91 4.63 2.10
C ILE A 63 15.09 4.80 0.60
N VAL A 64 15.70 5.89 0.13
CA VAL A 64 15.90 6.09 -1.32
C VAL A 64 16.74 4.97 -1.91
N VAL A 65 17.85 4.60 -1.25
CA VAL A 65 18.67 3.49 -1.74
C VAL A 65 17.89 2.17 -1.74
N ALA A 66 16.97 1.95 -0.80
CA ALA A 66 16.13 0.76 -0.80
C ALA A 66 15.04 0.81 -1.89
N HIS A 67 14.52 2.00 -2.21
CA HIS A 67 13.56 2.27 -3.29
C HIS A 67 14.13 1.88 -4.65
N GLU A 68 15.23 2.54 -5.05
CA GLU A 68 15.89 2.29 -6.34
C GLU A 68 16.35 0.83 -6.48
N MET A 69 16.74 0.23 -5.35
CA MET A 69 17.12 -1.17 -5.31
C MET A 69 15.94 -2.12 -5.50
N ALA A 70 14.73 -1.76 -5.03
CA ALA A 70 13.53 -2.54 -5.30
C ALA A 70 13.14 -2.47 -6.79
N HIS A 71 13.38 -1.33 -7.45
CA HIS A 71 13.11 -1.16 -8.87
C HIS A 71 13.90 -2.11 -9.78
N GLN A 72 15.06 -2.59 -9.32
CA GLN A 72 15.84 -3.61 -10.04
C GLN A 72 15.02 -4.91 -10.29
N TRP A 73 13.94 -5.12 -9.53
CA TRP A 73 12.91 -6.12 -9.79
C TRP A 73 11.61 -5.52 -10.31
N PHE A 74 11.09 -4.47 -9.66
CA PHE A 74 9.83 -3.80 -10.02
C PHE A 74 10.08 -2.55 -10.88
N GLY A 75 10.14 -2.73 -12.19
CA GLY A 75 10.41 -1.68 -13.16
C GLY A 75 11.47 -2.09 -14.17
N ASP A 76 12.59 -2.64 -13.70
CA ASP A 76 13.66 -3.12 -14.57
C ASP A 76 13.43 -4.57 -15.02
N LEU A 77 13.38 -5.51 -14.08
CA LEU A 77 13.20 -6.93 -14.42
C LEU A 77 11.80 -7.22 -14.96
N VAL A 78 10.78 -6.59 -14.38
CA VAL A 78 9.41 -6.61 -14.88
C VAL A 78 8.90 -5.19 -14.90
N THR A 79 8.66 -4.66 -16.09
CA THR A 79 8.18 -3.30 -16.30
C THR A 79 6.67 -3.32 -16.45
N MET A 80 5.96 -2.26 -16.03
CA MET A 80 4.56 -2.08 -16.44
C MET A 80 4.44 -2.07 -17.99
N ASP A 81 3.31 -2.52 -18.50
CA ASP A 81 3.02 -2.53 -19.96
C ASP A 81 2.85 -1.12 -20.52
N TRP A 82 2.20 -0.26 -19.73
CA TRP A 82 2.05 1.16 -20.05
C TRP A 82 1.95 1.98 -18.75
N TRP A 83 2.04 3.30 -18.89
CA TRP A 83 2.09 4.25 -17.77
C TRP A 83 0.81 4.28 -16.93
N ASP A 84 -0.30 3.75 -17.44
CA ASP A 84 -1.54 3.59 -16.67
C ASP A 84 -1.39 2.64 -15.47
N ASP A 85 -0.41 1.75 -15.55
CA ASP A 85 -0.02 0.81 -14.50
C ASP A 85 1.27 1.23 -13.77
N LEU A 86 1.67 2.51 -13.79
CA LEU A 86 2.90 3.02 -13.13
C LEU A 86 3.09 2.54 -11.68
N TRP A 87 1.98 2.41 -10.93
CA TRP A 87 2.00 1.94 -9.55
C TRP A 87 2.60 0.53 -9.37
N LEU A 88 2.64 -0.31 -10.42
CA LEU A 88 3.32 -1.61 -10.40
C LEU A 88 4.82 -1.47 -10.16
N ASN A 89 5.40 -0.35 -10.56
CA ASN A 89 6.78 0.00 -10.26
C ASN A 89 6.82 0.75 -8.92
N GLU A 90 6.23 1.95 -8.90
CA GLU A 90 6.41 2.92 -7.81
C GLU A 90 5.76 2.48 -6.50
N GLY A 91 4.54 1.93 -6.57
CA GLY A 91 3.84 1.43 -5.39
C GLY A 91 4.56 0.25 -4.75
N PHE A 92 5.13 -0.64 -5.56
CA PHE A 92 5.96 -1.73 -5.06
C PHE A 92 7.28 -1.24 -4.48
N ALA A 93 7.98 -0.33 -5.15
CA ALA A 93 9.22 0.25 -4.63
C ALA A 93 8.97 0.96 -3.29
N SER A 94 7.90 1.76 -3.17
CA SER A 94 7.46 2.41 -1.92
C SER A 94 7.06 1.43 -0.82
N TRP A 95 6.45 0.28 -1.13
CA TRP A 95 6.20 -0.72 -0.09
C TRP A 95 7.51 -1.40 0.35
N MET A 96 8.32 -1.77 -0.63
CA MET A 96 9.51 -2.58 -0.42
C MET A 96 10.64 -1.79 0.26
N GLU A 97 10.77 -0.48 0.02
CA GLU A 97 11.75 0.37 0.70
C GLU A 97 11.55 0.35 2.22
N VAL A 98 10.31 0.53 2.67
CA VAL A 98 9.97 0.57 4.10
C VAL A 98 10.22 -0.81 4.69
N LYS A 99 9.73 -1.86 4.01
CA LYS A 99 9.89 -3.24 4.47
C LYS A 99 11.36 -3.66 4.59
N ALA A 100 12.19 -3.29 3.62
CA ALA A 100 13.60 -3.62 3.61
C ALA A 100 14.37 -2.85 4.69
N VAL A 101 14.15 -1.54 4.81
CA VAL A 101 14.84 -0.73 5.81
C VAL A 101 14.42 -1.11 7.22
N ASP A 102 13.13 -1.37 7.47
CA ASP A 102 12.62 -1.84 8.76
C ASP A 102 13.24 -3.19 9.17
N ALA A 103 13.39 -4.12 8.21
CA ALA A 103 14.07 -5.39 8.47
C ALA A 103 15.58 -5.26 8.72
N LEU A 104 16.23 -4.28 8.07
CA LEU A 104 17.68 -4.08 8.18
C LEU A 104 18.08 -3.20 9.38
N PHE A 105 17.20 -2.33 9.83
CA PHE A 105 17.38 -1.37 10.91
C PHE A 105 16.11 -1.32 11.79
N PRO A 106 15.77 -2.42 12.47
CA PRO A 106 14.52 -2.54 13.23
C PRO A 106 14.38 -1.52 14.37
N GLU A 107 15.49 -0.94 14.82
CA GLU A 107 15.52 0.09 15.85
C GLU A 107 15.06 1.48 15.35
N TRP A 108 14.86 1.66 14.03
CA TRP A 108 14.47 2.96 13.45
C TRP A 108 12.96 3.20 13.41
N GLY A 109 12.13 2.17 13.59
CA GLY A 109 10.66 2.29 13.55
C GLY A 109 10.15 2.84 12.21
N MET A 110 10.71 2.34 11.10
CA MET A 110 10.41 2.87 9.78
C MET A 110 8.96 2.64 9.39
N TRP A 111 8.38 1.53 9.84
CA TRP A 111 6.97 1.24 9.63
C TRP A 111 6.05 2.25 10.36
N GLU A 112 6.36 2.63 11.59
CA GLU A 112 5.62 3.65 12.34
C GLU A 112 5.71 5.01 11.64
N LEU A 113 6.90 5.37 11.14
CA LEU A 113 7.11 6.60 10.39
C LEU A 113 6.26 6.63 9.12
N PHE A 114 6.31 5.59 8.28
CA PHE A 114 5.49 5.47 7.08
C PHE A 114 3.99 5.66 7.37
N GLN A 115 3.50 5.05 8.46
CA GLN A 115 2.09 5.19 8.84
C GLN A 115 1.71 6.61 9.29
N SER A 116 2.65 7.36 9.87
CA SER A 116 2.41 8.68 10.44
C SER A 116 2.68 9.84 9.47
N GLU A 117 3.57 9.62 8.48
CA GLU A 117 3.98 10.61 7.50
C GLU A 117 3.41 10.22 6.12
N ASP A 118 4.08 9.35 5.37
CA ASP A 118 3.79 9.07 3.96
C ASP A 118 2.33 8.63 3.72
N ARG A 119 1.83 7.68 4.53
CA ARG A 119 0.44 7.21 4.39
C ARG A 119 -0.55 8.36 4.57
N ASN A 120 -0.30 9.25 5.53
CA ASN A 120 -1.22 10.35 5.79
C ASN A 120 -1.21 11.36 4.65
N GLU A 121 -0.06 11.63 4.02
CA GLU A 121 0.02 12.45 2.80
C GLU A 121 -0.86 11.89 1.68
N ALA A 122 -0.77 10.59 1.40
CA ALA A 122 -1.61 9.95 0.39
C ALA A 122 -3.10 10.04 0.73
N LEU A 123 -3.46 9.86 2.01
CA LEU A 123 -4.85 9.94 2.46
C LEU A 123 -5.39 11.38 2.40
N GLU A 124 -4.57 12.39 2.68
CA GLU A 124 -4.96 13.79 2.54
C GLU A 124 -5.26 14.14 1.08
N MET A 125 -4.40 13.70 0.15
CA MET A 125 -4.60 13.86 -1.29
C MET A 125 -5.82 13.10 -1.79
N ASP A 126 -6.00 11.85 -1.37
CA ASP A 126 -7.09 10.95 -1.79
C ASP A 126 -8.44 11.30 -1.15
N ALA A 127 -8.46 12.18 -0.14
CA ALA A 127 -9.68 12.73 0.46
C ALA A 127 -10.25 13.95 -0.29
N LEU A 128 -9.60 14.41 -1.36
CA LEU A 128 -10.06 15.50 -2.21
C LEU A 128 -10.95 14.99 -3.35
N ALA A 129 -11.95 15.78 -3.75
CA ALA A 129 -12.79 15.42 -4.91
C ALA A 129 -12.01 15.38 -6.24
N SER A 130 -10.86 16.03 -6.31
CA SER A 130 -9.96 16.07 -7.47
C SER A 130 -8.98 14.89 -7.53
N THR A 131 -9.02 13.96 -6.57
CA THR A 131 -8.16 12.77 -6.60
C THR A 131 -8.45 11.88 -7.82
N HIS A 132 -7.52 10.97 -8.12
CA HIS A 132 -7.63 10.01 -9.21
C HIS A 132 -7.51 8.55 -8.71
N PRO A 133 -7.98 7.56 -9.48
CA PRO A 133 -7.68 6.15 -9.24
C PRO A 133 -6.16 5.87 -9.28
N ILE A 134 -5.71 4.75 -8.72
CA ILE A 134 -4.31 4.32 -8.84
C ILE A 134 -3.98 3.97 -10.30
N GLU A 135 -4.89 3.26 -10.99
CA GLU A 135 -4.82 3.03 -12.44
C GLU A 135 -5.38 4.25 -13.17
N VAL A 136 -4.53 5.03 -13.85
CA VAL A 136 -4.92 6.27 -14.55
C VAL A 136 -4.72 6.08 -16.04
N ALA A 137 -5.76 6.25 -16.86
CA ALA A 137 -5.58 6.19 -18.31
C ALA A 137 -4.69 7.35 -18.79
N VAL A 138 -3.51 7.03 -19.30
CA VAL A 138 -2.55 7.98 -19.88
C VAL A 138 -2.67 7.94 -21.40
N GLY A 139 -3.15 9.03 -22.00
CA GLY A 139 -3.30 9.15 -23.45
C GLY A 139 -2.15 9.91 -24.10
N ASP A 140 -1.66 10.95 -23.44
CA ASP A 140 -0.54 11.79 -23.91
C ASP A 140 0.68 11.66 -22.97
N PRO A 141 1.91 11.53 -23.50
CA PRO A 141 3.12 11.45 -22.67
C PRO A 141 3.33 12.64 -21.72
N GLY A 142 2.76 13.81 -22.01
CA GLY A 142 2.82 14.98 -21.12
C GLY A 142 2.07 14.77 -19.80
N GLU A 143 1.07 13.89 -19.78
CA GLU A 143 0.25 13.56 -18.60
C GLU A 143 0.97 12.63 -17.63
N ILE A 144 2.03 11.94 -18.08
CA ILE A 144 2.77 10.95 -17.27
C ILE A 144 3.28 11.58 -15.97
N ASN A 145 3.82 12.80 -16.03
CA ASN A 145 4.36 13.46 -14.83
C ASN A 145 3.28 13.77 -13.79
N GLU A 146 2.01 13.82 -14.17
CA GLU A 146 0.89 14.12 -13.26
C GLU A 146 0.56 12.93 -12.35
N ILE A 147 0.94 11.72 -12.74
CA ILE A 147 0.66 10.48 -11.98
C ILE A 147 1.86 10.00 -11.15
N PHE A 148 2.99 10.71 -11.21
CA PHE A 148 4.13 10.52 -10.31
C PHE A 148 3.87 11.24 -8.96
N ASP A 149 2.91 10.74 -8.20
CA ASP A 149 2.40 11.40 -6.99
C ASP A 149 2.13 10.43 -5.81
N ALA A 150 1.65 10.96 -4.68
CA ALA A 150 1.41 10.15 -3.48
C ALA A 150 0.36 9.03 -3.68
N ILE A 151 -0.46 9.08 -4.74
CA ILE A 151 -1.42 8.02 -5.07
C ILE A 151 -0.69 6.83 -5.69
N SER A 152 0.12 7.04 -6.73
CA SER A 152 0.87 5.94 -7.38
C SER A 152 1.89 5.30 -6.44
N TYR A 153 2.59 6.13 -5.65
CA TYR A 153 3.60 5.70 -4.70
C TYR A 153 2.96 5.13 -3.42
N THR A 154 2.40 6.01 -2.60
CA THR A 154 2.11 5.67 -1.22
C THR A 154 0.75 5.00 -1.02
N LYS A 155 -0.29 5.39 -1.76
CA LYS A 155 -1.56 4.64 -1.77
C LYS A 155 -1.36 3.26 -2.40
N GLY A 156 -0.60 3.17 -3.49
CA GLY A 156 -0.15 1.90 -4.10
C GLY A 156 0.58 0.99 -3.09
N GLY A 157 1.61 1.50 -2.42
CA GLY A 157 2.34 0.74 -1.40
C GLY A 157 1.46 0.34 -0.19
N SER A 158 0.55 1.22 0.24
CA SER A 158 -0.41 0.92 1.31
C SER A 158 -1.39 -0.20 0.91
N LEU A 159 -1.81 -0.25 -0.36
CA LEU A 159 -2.64 -1.33 -0.90
C LEU A 159 -1.88 -2.66 -0.88
N LEU A 160 -0.60 -2.67 -1.25
CA LEU A 160 0.24 -3.87 -1.20
C LEU A 160 0.44 -4.37 0.23
N ARG A 161 0.63 -3.47 1.20
CA ARG A 161 0.66 -3.84 2.62
C ARG A 161 -0.66 -4.45 3.11
N MET A 162 -1.79 -3.88 2.69
CA MET A 162 -3.12 -4.43 3.00
C MET A 162 -3.24 -5.85 2.45
N LEU A 163 -2.80 -6.04 1.21
CA LEU A 163 -2.82 -7.33 0.53
C LEU A 163 -1.91 -8.34 1.19
N GLU A 164 -0.66 -7.97 1.53
CA GLU A 164 0.24 -8.86 2.27
C GLU A 164 -0.35 -9.27 3.62
N SER A 165 -1.02 -8.37 4.34
CA SER A 165 -1.73 -8.73 5.59
C SER A 165 -2.80 -9.79 5.36
N ALA A 166 -3.58 -9.61 4.30
CA ALA A 166 -4.68 -10.48 3.94
C ALA A 166 -4.20 -11.87 3.52
N LEU A 167 -3.17 -11.95 2.67
CA LEU A 167 -2.61 -13.21 2.16
C LEU A 167 -1.68 -13.92 3.15
N GLY A 168 -1.06 -13.15 4.05
CA GLY A 168 0.08 -13.59 4.84
C GLY A 168 1.42 -13.41 4.08
N PRO A 169 2.52 -13.09 4.79
CA PRO A 169 3.78 -12.70 4.17
C PRO A 169 4.41 -13.79 3.30
N GLU A 170 4.30 -15.06 3.71
CA GLU A 170 4.86 -16.19 2.95
C GLU A 170 4.15 -16.41 1.62
N THR A 171 2.82 -16.32 1.61
CA THR A 171 2.02 -16.45 0.38
C THR A 171 2.27 -15.27 -0.54
N PHE A 172 2.25 -14.04 -0.01
CA PHE A 172 2.56 -12.83 -0.78
C PHE A 172 3.95 -12.93 -1.43
N ARG A 173 4.98 -13.25 -0.65
CA ARG A 173 6.36 -13.40 -1.14
C ARG A 173 6.49 -14.49 -2.20
N ARG A 174 5.87 -15.66 -1.99
CA ARG A 174 5.86 -16.75 -2.98
C ARG A 174 5.16 -16.34 -4.28
N SER A 175 4.05 -15.62 -4.20
CA SER A 175 3.32 -15.11 -5.37
C SER A 175 4.15 -14.10 -6.14
N LEU A 176 4.86 -13.19 -5.47
CA LEU A 176 5.79 -12.26 -6.14
C LEU A 176 6.95 -13.00 -6.82
N SER A 177 7.51 -14.01 -6.15
CA SER A 177 8.54 -14.87 -6.76
C SER A 177 8.02 -15.57 -8.02
N GLY A 178 6.76 -16.01 -8.02
CA GLY A 178 6.09 -16.57 -9.20
C GLY A 178 5.85 -15.55 -10.31
N TYR A 179 5.43 -14.34 -9.95
CA TYR A 179 5.27 -13.20 -10.86
C TYR A 179 6.58 -12.89 -11.58
N PHE A 180 7.69 -12.72 -10.84
CA PHE A 180 8.99 -12.45 -11.45
C PHE A 180 9.46 -13.57 -12.37
N ARG A 181 9.33 -14.86 -11.97
CA ARG A 181 9.71 -15.97 -12.88
C ARG A 181 8.90 -15.99 -14.18
N LYS A 182 7.66 -15.51 -14.13
CA LYS A 182 6.76 -15.54 -15.28
C LYS A 182 6.96 -14.36 -16.23
N TYR A 183 7.21 -13.18 -15.68
CA TYR A 183 7.25 -11.92 -16.45
C TYR A 183 8.66 -11.32 -16.58
N ALA A 184 9.71 -11.97 -16.05
CA ALA A 184 11.08 -11.48 -16.17
C ALA A 184 11.46 -11.15 -17.62
N TYR A 185 12.06 -9.97 -17.80
CA TYR A 185 12.45 -9.38 -19.08
C TYR A 185 11.28 -9.10 -20.02
N ALA A 186 10.09 -8.88 -19.47
CA ALA A 186 8.87 -8.56 -20.19
C ALA A 186 8.04 -7.54 -19.42
N ASN A 187 6.93 -7.15 -20.03
CA ASN A 187 5.96 -6.26 -19.44
C ASN A 187 4.84 -7.01 -18.72
N ALA A 188 4.16 -6.32 -17.80
CA ALA A 188 2.99 -6.84 -17.09
C ALA A 188 1.94 -5.75 -16.88
N GLN A 189 0.68 -6.16 -16.86
CA GLN A 189 -0.45 -5.30 -16.49
C GLN A 189 -0.90 -5.59 -15.05
N THR A 190 -1.68 -4.70 -14.45
CA THR A 190 -2.27 -4.91 -13.12
C THR A 190 -3.03 -6.23 -13.03
N ALA A 191 -3.71 -6.64 -14.12
CA ALA A 191 -4.40 -7.92 -14.19
C ALA A 191 -3.47 -9.16 -14.15
N ASP A 192 -2.23 -9.04 -14.64
CA ASP A 192 -1.21 -10.09 -14.56
C ASP A 192 -0.77 -10.34 -13.12
N LEU A 193 -0.55 -9.27 -12.36
CA LEU A 193 -0.24 -9.34 -10.95
C LEU A 193 -1.36 -10.05 -10.17
N TRP A 194 -2.62 -9.66 -10.41
CA TRP A 194 -3.77 -10.29 -9.76
C TRP A 194 -3.89 -11.79 -10.03
N ARG A 195 -3.54 -12.24 -11.24
CA ARG A 195 -3.51 -13.68 -11.56
C ARG A 195 -2.47 -14.45 -10.74
N CYS A 196 -1.39 -13.80 -10.31
CA CYS A 196 -0.33 -14.41 -9.51
C CYS A 196 -0.65 -14.47 -8.00
N LEU A 197 -1.59 -13.65 -7.53
CA LEU A 197 -1.91 -13.47 -6.10
C LEU A 197 -3.17 -14.22 -5.64
N ALA A 198 -3.57 -15.30 -6.33
CA ALA A 198 -4.79 -16.04 -6.02
C ALA A 198 -4.85 -16.56 -4.56
N ASP A 199 -5.99 -16.34 -3.89
CA ASP A 199 -6.23 -16.76 -2.50
C ASP A 199 -7.71 -17.09 -2.23
N PRO A 200 -8.01 -18.22 -1.58
CA PRO A 200 -9.39 -18.65 -1.29
C PRO A 200 -10.20 -17.66 -0.43
N SER A 201 -9.54 -16.85 0.41
CA SER A 201 -10.23 -15.87 1.26
C SER A 201 -10.98 -14.80 0.46
N PHE A 202 -10.62 -14.60 -0.81
CA PHE A 202 -11.28 -13.67 -1.72
C PHE A 202 -12.30 -14.34 -2.66
N GLU A 203 -12.56 -15.64 -2.56
CA GLU A 203 -13.53 -16.34 -3.43
C GLU A 203 -14.92 -15.69 -3.41
N LYS A 204 -15.40 -15.29 -2.22
CA LYS A 204 -16.68 -14.58 -2.06
C LYS A 204 -16.71 -13.22 -2.77
N ALA A 205 -15.56 -12.58 -2.96
CA ALA A 205 -15.41 -11.35 -3.72
C ALA A 205 -15.18 -11.60 -5.23
N GLY A 206 -15.20 -12.86 -5.68
CA GLY A 206 -14.88 -13.26 -7.05
C GLY A 206 -13.38 -13.29 -7.35
N GLY A 207 -12.56 -13.52 -6.33
CA GLY A 207 -11.10 -13.59 -6.40
C GLY A 207 -10.40 -12.26 -6.15
N VAL A 208 -9.09 -12.33 -5.90
CA VAL A 208 -8.25 -11.15 -5.57
C VAL A 208 -8.36 -10.07 -6.63
N GLY A 209 -8.31 -10.43 -7.92
CA GLY A 209 -8.40 -9.46 -9.01
C GLY A 209 -9.69 -8.65 -9.00
N LYS A 210 -10.86 -9.29 -8.82
CA LYS A 210 -12.13 -8.57 -8.74
C LYS A 210 -12.22 -7.71 -7.48
N ALA A 211 -11.73 -8.23 -6.35
CA ALA A 211 -11.77 -7.51 -5.09
C ALA A 211 -10.88 -6.26 -5.09
N LEU A 212 -9.66 -6.39 -5.60
CA LEU A 212 -8.66 -5.33 -5.59
C LEU A 212 -8.74 -4.39 -6.79
N SER A 213 -9.36 -4.77 -7.91
CA SER A 213 -9.63 -3.82 -8.99
C SER A 213 -10.44 -2.62 -8.53
N VAL A 214 -11.26 -2.76 -7.47
CA VAL A 214 -11.97 -1.61 -6.90
C VAL A 214 -10.99 -0.61 -6.30
N TRP A 215 -9.96 -1.08 -5.61
CA TRP A 215 -8.94 -0.22 -4.99
C TRP A 215 -8.10 0.53 -6.00
N THR A 216 -7.80 -0.11 -7.13
CA THR A 216 -6.97 0.49 -8.16
C THR A 216 -7.75 1.39 -9.11
N LYS A 217 -9.01 1.04 -9.43
CA LYS A 217 -9.82 1.77 -10.43
C LYS A 217 -10.80 2.78 -9.86
N THR A 218 -10.95 2.84 -8.53
CA THR A 218 -11.88 3.77 -7.88
C THR A 218 -11.09 4.84 -7.13
N PRO A 219 -11.30 6.14 -7.43
CA PRO A 219 -10.69 7.23 -6.68
C PRO A 219 -11.19 7.28 -5.23
N GLY A 220 -10.33 7.72 -4.32
CA GLY A 220 -10.63 7.79 -2.90
C GLY A 220 -10.45 6.47 -2.17
N TYR A 221 -10.84 6.51 -0.89
CA TYR A 221 -10.85 5.39 0.04
C TYR A 221 -12.08 5.49 0.96
N PRO A 222 -12.52 4.40 1.59
CA PRO A 222 -13.62 4.48 2.54
C PRO A 222 -13.14 4.82 3.94
N TRP A 223 -14.04 5.37 4.74
CA TRP A 223 -13.96 5.33 6.19
C TRP A 223 -14.96 4.31 6.73
N LEU A 224 -14.63 3.73 7.89
CA LEU A 224 -15.43 2.71 8.57
C LEU A 224 -16.07 3.26 9.84
N ARG A 225 -17.39 3.19 9.92
CA ARG A 225 -18.16 3.35 11.16
C ARG A 225 -18.35 1.99 11.81
N VAL A 226 -18.09 1.95 13.11
CA VAL A 226 -18.14 0.72 13.91
C VAL A 226 -19.07 0.94 15.10
N SER A 227 -20.02 0.01 15.29
CA SER A 227 -20.93 -0.01 16.44
C SER A 227 -21.17 -1.44 16.92
N SER A 228 -21.44 -1.64 18.22
CA SER A 228 -21.94 -2.93 18.72
C SER A 228 -23.40 -3.14 18.31
N GLU A 229 -23.76 -4.38 17.97
CA GLU A 229 -25.14 -4.79 17.71
C GLU A 229 -25.37 -6.21 18.27
N GLU A 230 -26.62 -6.65 18.38
CA GLU A 230 -26.94 -8.02 18.78
C GLU A 230 -26.34 -9.01 17.77
N GLY A 231 -25.46 -9.90 18.22
CA GLY A 231 -24.76 -10.86 17.36
C GLY A 231 -23.38 -10.43 16.83
N GLY A 232 -22.87 -9.24 17.18
CA GLY A 232 -21.47 -8.88 16.90
C GLY A 232 -21.17 -7.39 16.76
N ILE A 233 -20.28 -7.08 15.83
CA ILE A 233 -19.89 -5.70 15.50
C ILE A 233 -20.48 -5.35 14.14
N ARG A 234 -21.32 -4.30 14.11
CA ARG A 234 -21.80 -3.71 12.88
C ARG A 234 -20.72 -2.81 12.28
N LEU A 235 -20.41 -3.06 11.02
CA LEU A 235 -19.45 -2.34 10.21
C LEU A 235 -20.21 -1.66 9.07
N VAL A 236 -20.02 -0.36 8.89
CA VAL A 236 -20.59 0.40 7.78
C VAL A 236 -19.47 1.21 7.13
N GLN A 237 -19.20 0.96 5.86
CA GLN A 237 -18.24 1.73 5.08
C GLN A 237 -18.93 2.83 4.28
N GLN A 238 -18.27 3.97 4.12
CA GLN A 238 -18.70 5.08 3.27
C GLN A 238 -17.46 5.78 2.66
N PRO A 239 -17.54 6.43 1.49
CA PRO A 239 -16.40 7.17 0.95
C PRO A 239 -15.98 8.28 1.91
N PHE A 240 -14.68 8.45 2.11
CA PHE A 240 -14.15 9.57 2.87
C PHE A 240 -13.80 10.73 1.93
N LEU A 241 -14.29 11.92 2.27
CA LEU A 241 -13.92 13.17 1.61
C LEU A 241 -13.82 14.25 2.69
N ILE A 242 -12.79 15.08 2.60
CA ILE A 242 -12.48 16.08 3.63
C ILE A 242 -13.53 17.19 3.66
N ARG A 243 -14.06 17.59 2.50
CA ARG A 243 -15.13 18.59 2.40
C ARG A 243 -16.51 17.93 2.50
N ARG A 244 -17.34 18.47 3.39
CA ARG A 244 -18.71 17.97 3.61
C ARG A 244 -19.56 18.02 2.35
N GLU A 245 -19.43 19.08 1.57
CA GLU A 245 -20.14 19.28 0.30
C GLU A 245 -19.83 18.17 -0.72
N ASP A 246 -18.55 17.87 -0.94
CA ASP A 246 -18.13 16.79 -1.84
C ASP A 246 -18.61 15.43 -1.34
N ARG A 247 -18.57 15.20 -0.02
CA ARG A 247 -19.09 13.97 0.59
C ARG A 247 -20.59 13.79 0.31
N LEU A 248 -21.39 14.82 0.53
CA LEU A 248 -22.84 14.77 0.28
C LEU A 248 -23.15 14.55 -1.20
N ALA A 249 -22.39 15.19 -2.10
CA ALA A 249 -22.51 14.98 -3.54
C ALA A 249 -22.17 13.54 -3.93
N ARG A 250 -21.08 12.98 -3.39
CA ARG A 250 -20.68 11.58 -3.64
C ARG A 250 -21.69 10.58 -3.09
N GLU A 251 -22.26 10.82 -1.92
CA GLU A 251 -23.27 9.97 -1.29
C GLU A 251 -24.63 10.00 -2.03
N SER A 252 -24.96 11.12 -2.67
CA SER A 252 -26.20 11.29 -3.45
C SER A 252 -26.06 10.85 -4.91
N GLY A 253 -24.86 10.45 -5.32
CA GLY A 253 -24.56 10.04 -6.69
C GLY A 253 -25.21 8.69 -7.07
N PRO A 254 -25.27 8.36 -8.37
CA PRO A 254 -25.96 7.17 -8.88
C PRO A 254 -25.32 5.83 -8.44
N SER A 255 -24.05 5.84 -8.02
CA SER A 255 -23.37 4.68 -7.43
C SER A 255 -22.31 5.12 -6.42
N VAL A 256 -22.54 4.80 -5.15
CA VAL A 256 -21.57 5.04 -4.07
C VAL A 256 -20.61 3.85 -4.02
N PRO A 257 -19.29 4.06 -4.19
CA PRO A 257 -18.32 2.97 -4.23
C PRO A 257 -18.25 2.19 -2.91
N VAL A 258 -18.03 0.89 -3.03
CA VAL A 258 -17.86 -0.09 -1.93
C VAL A 258 -16.54 -0.79 -2.14
N TRP A 259 -15.61 -0.63 -1.21
CA TRP A 259 -14.31 -1.27 -1.30
C TRP A 259 -14.30 -2.58 -0.51
N PRO A 260 -13.81 -3.68 -1.09
CA PRO A 260 -13.58 -4.92 -0.37
C PRO A 260 -12.50 -4.76 0.70
N LEU A 261 -12.82 -5.17 1.93
CA LEU A 261 -11.98 -4.91 3.09
C LEU A 261 -11.75 -6.12 3.98
N MET A 262 -10.50 -6.53 4.14
CA MET A 262 -10.14 -7.54 5.11
C MET A 262 -9.97 -6.88 6.48
N ILE A 263 -10.91 -7.15 7.40
CA ILE A 263 -10.95 -6.56 8.72
C ILE A 263 -10.60 -7.65 9.75
N GLY A 264 -9.53 -7.44 10.50
CA GLY A 264 -9.20 -8.23 11.68
C GLY A 264 -9.96 -7.70 12.90
N VAL A 265 -10.73 -8.57 13.55
CA VAL A 265 -11.43 -8.29 14.80
C VAL A 265 -10.83 -9.16 15.89
N SER A 266 -10.18 -8.55 16.87
CA SER A 266 -9.63 -9.27 18.03
C SER A 266 -10.22 -8.76 19.34
N GLU A 267 -10.50 -9.68 20.26
CA GLU A 267 -10.90 -9.40 21.64
C GLU A 267 -9.79 -9.85 22.59
N GLU A 268 -9.64 -9.18 23.72
CA GLU A 268 -8.60 -9.49 24.71
C GLU A 268 -8.60 -10.99 25.10
N GLY A 269 -7.43 -11.63 24.99
CA GLY A 269 -7.26 -13.06 25.28
C GLY A 269 -7.82 -14.01 24.23
N ARG A 270 -8.21 -13.53 23.04
CA ARG A 270 -8.76 -14.35 21.95
C ARG A 270 -8.02 -14.16 20.63
N GLU A 271 -8.08 -15.18 19.79
CA GLU A 271 -7.55 -15.10 18.43
C GLU A 271 -8.36 -14.12 17.58
N ALA A 272 -7.68 -13.38 16.71
CA ALA A 272 -8.32 -12.44 15.81
C ALA A 272 -9.13 -13.18 14.73
N VAL A 273 -10.38 -12.79 14.53
CA VAL A 273 -11.21 -13.26 13.42
C VAL A 273 -11.05 -12.32 12.24
N ARG A 274 -10.81 -12.86 11.05
CA ARG A 274 -10.77 -12.09 9.80
C ARG A 274 -12.15 -12.08 9.16
N HIS A 275 -12.58 -10.90 8.74
CA HIS A 275 -13.87 -10.68 8.08
C HIS A 275 -13.66 -9.86 6.80
N LEU A 276 -14.04 -10.42 5.66
CA LEU A 276 -14.00 -9.72 4.38
C LEU A 276 -15.33 -8.97 4.17
N LEU A 277 -15.30 -7.66 4.37
CA LEU A 277 -16.41 -6.75 4.10
C LEU A 277 -16.44 -6.40 2.61
N THR A 278 -17.34 -7.03 1.85
CA THR A 278 -17.58 -6.74 0.43
C THR A 278 -18.81 -5.89 0.16
N GLU A 279 -19.61 -5.63 1.20
CA GLU A 279 -20.87 -4.90 1.12
C GLU A 279 -20.77 -3.55 1.83
N ARG A 280 -21.78 -2.71 1.64
CA ARG A 280 -21.83 -1.39 2.30
C ARG A 280 -21.84 -1.51 3.82
N GLN A 281 -22.56 -2.51 4.32
CA GLN A 281 -22.67 -2.82 5.73
C GLN A 281 -22.60 -4.33 5.93
N SER A 282 -22.08 -4.76 7.07
CA SER A 282 -22.18 -6.14 7.51
C SER A 282 -22.09 -6.21 9.02
N VAL A 283 -22.56 -7.30 9.60
CA VAL A 283 -22.24 -7.66 10.97
C VAL A 283 -21.10 -8.66 10.92
N SER A 284 -19.93 -8.26 11.40
CA SER A 284 -18.81 -9.19 11.57
C SER A 284 -19.15 -10.13 12.73
N PRO A 285 -18.91 -11.45 12.59
CA PRO A 285 -19.14 -12.39 13.68
C PRO A 285 -18.32 -11.98 14.91
N GLY A 286 -19.02 -11.74 16.01
CA GLY A 286 -18.46 -11.51 17.33
C GLY A 286 -19.45 -12.05 18.35
N ARG A 287 -19.02 -12.92 19.27
CA ARG A 287 -19.98 -13.50 20.22
C ARG A 287 -20.47 -12.40 21.16
N PRO A 288 -21.79 -12.14 21.25
CA PRO A 288 -22.32 -11.14 22.16
C PRO A 288 -22.04 -11.52 23.63
N PRO A 289 -21.85 -10.53 24.53
CA PRO A 289 -21.83 -9.09 24.28
C PRO A 289 -20.42 -8.59 23.93
N VAL A 290 -20.23 -8.09 22.71
CA VAL A 290 -18.95 -7.49 22.28
C VAL A 290 -18.88 -6.06 22.81
N ARG A 291 -18.02 -5.81 23.80
CA ARG A 291 -17.73 -4.44 24.28
C ARG A 291 -16.68 -3.82 23.37
N LEU A 292 -17.04 -2.78 22.60
CA LEU A 292 -16.09 -2.08 21.71
C LEU A 292 -14.78 -1.70 22.39
N GLY A 293 -14.82 -1.35 23.69
CA GLY A 293 -13.65 -1.04 24.52
C GLY A 293 -12.59 -2.15 24.60
N GLN A 294 -13.01 -3.41 24.48
CA GLN A 294 -12.18 -4.62 24.59
C GLN A 294 -11.84 -5.23 23.22
N CYS A 295 -12.30 -4.61 22.13
CA CYS A 295 -12.00 -5.03 20.76
C CYS A 295 -11.01 -4.10 20.08
N GLN A 296 -10.02 -4.69 19.41
CA GLN A 296 -9.17 -4.02 18.44
C GLN A 296 -9.63 -4.38 17.04
N LEU A 297 -9.77 -3.37 16.19
CA LEU A 297 -10.00 -3.53 14.77
C LEU A 297 -8.72 -3.17 14.03
N ARG A 298 -8.28 -4.06 13.14
CA ARG A 298 -7.13 -3.83 12.27
C ARG A 298 -7.55 -3.96 10.82
N ALA A 299 -7.34 -2.91 10.07
CA ALA A 299 -7.36 -2.90 8.61
C ALA A 299 -6.01 -2.30 8.21
N ASP A 300 -5.03 -3.16 7.96
CA ASP A 300 -3.68 -2.72 7.62
C ASP A 300 -3.66 -2.07 6.23
N GLY A 301 -2.88 -1.00 6.03
CA GLY A 301 -2.69 -0.36 4.72
C GLY A 301 -3.41 0.99 4.59
N VAL A 302 -4.48 1.07 3.79
CA VAL A 302 -5.06 2.33 3.26
C VAL A 302 -6.05 3.03 4.22
N PHE A 303 -6.02 2.74 5.53
CA PHE A 303 -7.04 3.24 6.47
C PHE A 303 -6.51 4.21 7.52
N PRO A 304 -7.03 5.45 7.57
CA PRO A 304 -6.86 6.35 8.70
C PRO A 304 -7.85 5.97 9.82
N GLY A 305 -7.78 4.76 10.35
CA GLY A 305 -8.53 4.38 11.55
C GLY A 305 -10.05 4.21 11.39
N ALA A 306 -10.58 3.22 12.08
CA ALA A 306 -12.02 3.09 12.28
C ALA A 306 -12.46 4.05 13.39
N LEU A 307 -13.35 5.01 13.10
CA LEU A 307 -13.96 5.84 14.13
C LEU A 307 -14.98 4.98 14.92
N ARG A 308 -14.73 4.78 16.21
CA ARG A 308 -15.70 4.22 17.16
C ARG A 308 -16.94 5.13 17.18
N GLY A 309 -18.07 4.62 16.72
CA GLY A 309 -19.35 5.30 16.87
C GLY A 309 -19.76 5.30 18.35
N ALA A 310 -19.91 6.51 18.90
CA ALA A 310 -20.53 6.90 20.17
C ALA A 310 -20.79 5.80 21.21
N LEU A 311 -20.05 5.86 22.33
CA LEU A 311 -20.52 5.40 23.62
C LEU A 311 -21.78 6.22 23.98
N HIS A 312 -22.97 5.77 23.58
CA HIS A 312 -24.15 6.11 24.35
C HIS A 312 -24.08 5.31 25.64
N ALA A 313 -23.52 5.93 26.67
CA ALA A 313 -23.90 5.62 28.04
C ALA A 313 -25.39 5.96 28.16
N GLY A 314 -26.24 4.98 27.86
CA GLY A 314 -27.64 5.00 28.28
C GLY A 314 -27.67 4.79 29.78
N SER A 315 -27.53 5.88 30.54
CA SER A 315 -28.06 5.93 31.89
C SER A 315 -29.54 6.27 31.80
N SER A 316 -30.38 5.26 31.99
CA SER A 316 -31.72 5.40 32.54
C SER A 316 -31.84 4.42 33.70
#